data_AF-A0A940CK06-F1
#
_entry.id   AF-A0A940CK06-F1
#
_cell.length_a   1.000
_cell.length_b   1.000
_cell.length_c   1.000
_cell.angle_alpha   90.00
_cell.angle_beta   90.00
_cell.angle_gamma   90.00
#
_symmetry.space_group_name_H-M   'P 1'
#
loop_
_entity.id
_entity.type
_entity.pdbx_description
1 polymer ?
#
loop_
_entity_poly.entity_id
_entity_poly.type
_entity_poly.pdbx_seq_one_letter_code
_entity_poly.pdbx_strand_id
1 'polypeptide(L)'
;SANISEGCKKANFINKEIKDNYLEKFRIYCLILNKKQEEAQLNFDLLREEGRSDKFFNDKIMFLLGMKEKANKKILDNNLLNFYLSSITVEDFKYDPTEKTNKNIWKYLNASNLISINYTEDKEAMRKYEIAANEGTFDQDKIFEFYKSVPFHVNQLINAETVRRSLEGYEARSLIYQKILLSDNTENKLNLLFLLKDLFEKDKLTNVYTKHLSDILEEMDPKDIPDNFVKIVKRNIISEDVSVLGKIKYDDKVLHRSKVIKIFTEKNPNKKKIKKDFSSVYKKIKRNKKYFFSIKDVILLETLSSDGLKIPKELDINKLSENLTIPTNINLLVKNNEIGLLMLKLVEIIGSDDIQNLDPETLYFIVNILNKAKIKKVRNQILNLTLPLRV
;
A
#
# COMPACT_ATOMS: atom_id res chain seq x y z
N SER A 1 5.95 12.53 8.96
CA SER A 1 6.51 12.65 10.32
C SER A 1 5.77 11.70 11.27
N ALA A 2 6.48 11.03 12.18
CA ALA A 2 5.85 10.22 13.22
C ALA A 2 5.27 11.13 14.32
N ASN A 3 3.96 11.41 14.30
CA ASN A 3 3.33 12.35 15.23
C ASN A 3 3.06 11.71 16.60
N ILE A 4 4.07 11.71 17.46
CA ILE A 4 3.99 11.15 18.82
C ILE A 4 2.92 11.83 19.68
N SER A 5 2.69 13.14 19.50
CA SER A 5 1.66 13.89 20.22
C SER A 5 0.26 13.38 19.90
N GLU A 6 -0.02 13.11 18.61
CA GLU A 6 -1.27 12.51 18.19
C GLU A 6 -1.43 11.08 18.73
N GLY A 7 -0.34 10.30 18.74
CA GLY A 7 -0.31 8.97 19.36
C GLY A 7 -0.72 9.02 20.85
N CYS A 8 -0.15 9.97 21.60
CA CYS A 8 -0.50 10.17 23.00
C CYS A 8 -1.95 10.64 23.20
N LYS A 9 -2.48 11.50 22.31
CA LYS A 9 -3.90 11.88 22.33
C LYS A 9 -4.81 10.66 22.12
N LYS A 10 -4.48 9.79 21.16
CA LYS A 10 -5.24 8.56 20.88
C LYS A 10 -5.18 7.57 22.04
N ALA A 11 -4.01 7.44 22.69
CA ALA A 11 -3.84 6.57 23.84
C ALA A 11 -4.73 6.94 25.03
N ASN A 12 -5.11 8.21 25.18
CA ASN A 12 -6.03 8.67 26.22
C ASN A 12 -7.46 8.16 26.03
N PHE A 13 -7.88 7.79 24.81
CA PHE A 13 -9.21 7.23 24.55
C PHE A 13 -9.31 5.73 24.84
N ILE A 14 -8.17 5.05 25.03
CA ILE A 14 -8.16 3.64 25.38
C ILE A 14 -8.60 3.49 26.84
N ASN A 15 -9.55 2.59 27.10
CA ASN A 15 -10.08 2.33 28.46
C ASN A 15 -8.91 2.07 29.44
N LYS A 16 -8.95 2.73 30.61
CA LYS A 16 -7.96 2.58 31.68
C LYS A 16 -7.94 1.17 32.27
N GLU A 17 -9.04 0.41 32.13
CA GLU A 17 -9.15 -0.97 32.60
C GLU A 17 -8.40 -1.98 31.71
N ILE A 18 -7.99 -1.58 30.50
CA ILE A 18 -7.18 -2.42 29.63
C ILE A 18 -5.75 -2.48 30.20
N LYS A 19 -5.42 -3.63 30.80
CA LYS A 19 -4.09 -3.97 31.30
C LYS A 19 -3.25 -4.57 30.19
N ASP A 20 -2.50 -3.73 29.49
CA ASP A 20 -1.53 -4.14 28.48
C ASP A 20 -0.17 -3.51 28.78
N ASN A 21 0.89 -4.32 28.81
CA ASN A 21 2.22 -3.86 29.22
C ASN A 21 2.80 -2.82 28.26
N TYR A 22 2.57 -2.97 26.95
CA TYR A 22 3.07 -2.01 25.97
C TYR A 22 2.34 -0.67 26.09
N LEU A 23 1.02 -0.70 26.21
CA LEU A 23 0.20 0.50 26.32
C LEU A 23 0.45 1.28 27.62
N GLU A 24 0.65 0.59 28.74
CA GLU A 24 0.98 1.25 30.00
C GLU A 24 2.36 1.92 29.95
N LYS A 25 3.38 1.22 29.42
CA LYS A 25 4.70 1.81 29.16
C LYS A 25 4.60 3.04 28.26
N PHE A 26 3.78 2.96 27.22
CA PHE A 26 3.52 4.08 26.31
C PHE A 26 2.81 5.24 27.01
N ARG A 27 1.81 4.97 27.86
CA ARG A 27 1.09 5.98 28.65
C ARG A 27 2.03 6.72 29.60
N ILE A 28 2.92 6.01 30.30
CA ILE A 28 3.94 6.64 31.16
C ILE A 28 4.78 7.62 30.34
N TYR A 29 5.28 7.18 29.18
CA TYR A 29 6.03 8.07 28.29
C TYR A 29 5.20 9.30 27.84
N CYS A 30 3.93 9.10 27.51
CA CYS A 30 3.04 10.21 27.15
C CYS A 30 2.81 11.21 28.29
N LEU A 31 2.78 10.76 29.55
CA LEU A 31 2.71 11.66 30.71
C LEU A 31 3.97 12.53 30.82
N ILE A 32 5.16 11.92 30.62
CA ILE A 32 6.44 12.64 30.57
C ILE A 32 6.43 13.69 29.45
N LEU A 33 6.04 13.28 28.23
CA LEU A 33 5.96 14.18 27.07
C LEU A 33 5.01 15.36 27.31
N ASN A 34 3.90 15.12 28.01
CA ASN A 34 2.91 16.14 28.37
C ASN A 34 3.28 16.94 29.63
N LYS A 35 4.52 16.82 30.14
CA LYS A 35 5.04 17.51 31.33
C LYS A 35 4.28 17.21 32.63
N LYS A 36 3.59 16.06 32.71
CA LYS A 36 2.92 15.55 33.92
C LYS A 36 3.86 14.65 34.71
N GLN A 37 4.92 15.23 35.26
CA GLN A 37 6.04 14.48 35.87
C GLN A 37 5.62 13.65 37.09
N GLU A 38 4.83 14.23 38.01
CA GLU A 38 4.36 13.53 39.21
C GLU A 38 3.47 12.31 38.86
N GLU A 39 2.53 12.49 37.94
CA GLU A 39 1.69 11.40 37.44
C GLU A 39 2.54 10.32 36.75
N ALA A 40 3.53 10.72 35.94
CA ALA A 40 4.41 9.79 35.25
C ALA A 40 5.22 8.95 36.25
N GLN A 41 5.79 9.61 37.27
CA GLN A 41 6.58 8.95 38.30
C GLN A 41 5.74 7.96 39.12
N LEU A 42 4.55 8.36 39.56
CA LEU A 42 3.64 7.47 40.28
C LEU A 42 3.29 6.22 39.46
N ASN A 43 2.90 6.41 38.19
CA ASN A 43 2.56 5.29 37.30
C ASN A 43 3.79 4.40 37.01
N PHE A 44 4.97 4.99 36.91
CA PHE A 44 6.22 4.27 36.70
C PHE A 44 6.60 3.40 37.90
N ASP A 45 6.49 3.92 39.12
CA ASP A 45 6.79 3.17 40.33
C ASP A 45 5.78 2.02 40.52
N LEU A 46 4.49 2.25 40.29
CA LEU A 46 3.48 1.18 40.27
C LEU A 46 3.81 0.07 39.26
N LEU A 47 4.18 0.43 38.03
CA LEU A 47 4.54 -0.55 36.99
C LEU A 47 5.77 -1.40 37.38
N ARG A 48 6.70 -0.82 38.15
CA ARG A 48 7.87 -1.52 38.69
C ARG A 48 7.49 -2.46 39.83
N GLU A 49 6.64 -2.03 40.76
CA GLU A 49 6.17 -2.84 41.88
C GLU A 49 5.34 -4.04 41.40
N GLU A 50 4.54 -3.87 40.35
CA GLU A 50 3.79 -4.97 39.71
C GLU A 50 4.69 -5.95 38.94
N GLY A 51 6.00 -5.68 38.81
CA GLY A 51 6.93 -6.54 38.07
C GLY A 51 6.74 -6.53 36.55
N ARG A 52 6.02 -5.53 36.00
CA ARG A 52 5.68 -5.44 34.57
C ARG A 52 6.67 -4.58 33.77
N SER A 53 7.47 -3.79 34.48
CA SER A 53 8.61 -3.08 33.90
C SER A 53 9.84 -3.98 33.72
N ASP A 54 10.73 -3.59 32.80
CA ASP A 54 12.00 -4.27 32.55
C ASP A 54 13.19 -3.31 32.76
N LYS A 55 14.38 -3.87 32.93
CA LYS A 55 15.61 -3.09 33.19
C LYS A 55 15.89 -2.05 32.10
N PHE A 56 15.56 -2.36 30.85
CA PHE A 56 15.78 -1.43 29.75
C PHE A 56 14.81 -0.24 29.85
N PHE A 57 13.51 -0.51 29.99
CA PHE A 57 12.49 0.53 30.12
C PHE A 57 12.76 1.42 31.35
N ASN A 58 13.08 0.81 32.50
CA ASN A 58 13.42 1.54 33.72
C ASN A 58 14.57 2.52 33.51
N ASP A 59 15.65 2.06 32.88
CA ASP A 59 16.82 2.88 32.61
C ASP A 59 16.48 4.10 31.73
N LYS A 60 15.67 3.90 30.68
CA LYS A 60 15.27 4.98 29.77
C LYS A 60 14.33 5.97 30.44
N ILE A 61 13.35 5.50 31.20
CA ILE A 61 12.39 6.37 31.88
C ILE A 61 13.05 7.17 32.99
N MET A 62 13.94 6.57 33.80
CA MET A 62 14.68 7.30 34.83
C MET A 62 15.51 8.44 34.25
N PHE A 63 16.13 8.24 33.09
CA PHE A 63 16.82 9.32 32.37
C PHE A 63 15.84 10.42 31.91
N LEU A 64 14.72 10.04 31.29
CA LEU A 64 13.71 11.00 30.83
C LEU A 64 13.03 11.80 31.95
N LEU A 65 12.94 11.22 33.16
CA LEU A 65 12.46 11.90 34.37
C LEU A 65 13.54 12.76 35.05
N GLY A 66 14.78 12.75 34.58
CA GLY A 66 15.89 13.50 35.18
C GLY A 66 16.47 12.85 36.45
N MET A 67 16.09 11.61 36.77
CA MET A 67 16.61 10.85 37.90
C MET A 67 17.99 10.23 37.62
N LYS A 68 18.45 10.30 36.36
CA LYS A 68 19.72 9.76 35.89
C LYS A 68 20.32 10.70 34.86
N GLU A 69 21.61 11.01 34.99
CA GLU A 69 22.32 11.91 34.06
C GLU A 69 22.53 11.33 32.67
N LYS A 70 22.70 10.00 32.54
CA LYS A 70 22.94 9.33 31.25
C LYS A 70 22.19 8.00 31.14
N ALA A 71 21.48 7.80 30.04
CA ALA A 71 20.89 6.51 29.71
C ALA A 71 21.96 5.49 29.27
N ASN A 72 21.67 4.21 29.44
CA ASN A 72 22.48 3.14 28.86
C ASN A 72 22.48 3.24 27.33
N LYS A 73 23.63 2.98 26.70
CA LYS A 73 23.79 2.93 25.24
C LYS A 73 23.15 1.72 24.55
N LYS A 74 22.62 0.76 25.31
CA LYS A 74 21.88 -0.39 24.76
C LYS A 74 20.72 0.07 23.89
N ILE A 75 20.62 -0.48 22.68
CA ILE A 75 19.51 -0.30 21.74
C ILE A 75 18.69 -1.59 21.73
N LEU A 76 17.36 -1.46 21.75
CA LEU A 76 16.44 -2.58 21.57
C LEU A 76 15.46 -2.28 20.44
N ASP A 77 15.37 -3.19 19.47
CA ASP A 77 14.52 -3.13 18.28
C ASP A 77 13.42 -4.21 18.29
N ASN A 78 13.17 -4.83 19.44
CA ASN A 78 12.14 -5.87 19.59
C ASN A 78 10.71 -5.34 19.45
N ASN A 79 10.49 -4.05 19.69
CA ASN A 79 9.24 -3.36 19.39
C ASN A 79 9.49 -1.87 19.16
N LEU A 80 8.50 -1.18 18.58
CA LEU A 80 8.61 0.23 18.19
C LEU A 80 8.85 1.17 19.39
N LEU A 81 8.21 0.94 20.53
CA LEU A 81 8.39 1.78 21.72
C LEU A 81 9.82 1.71 22.27
N ASN A 82 10.36 0.50 22.41
CA ASN A 82 11.73 0.31 22.89
C ASN A 82 12.75 0.93 21.93
N PHE A 83 12.51 0.78 20.64
CA PHE A 83 13.35 1.40 19.62
C PHE A 83 13.30 2.93 19.69
N TYR A 84 12.09 3.48 19.76
CA TYR A 84 11.85 4.90 19.90
C TYR A 84 12.53 5.47 21.16
N LEU A 85 12.37 4.82 22.31
CA LEU A 85 13.04 5.22 23.55
C LEU A 85 14.57 5.18 23.38
N SER A 86 15.12 4.20 22.66
CA SER A 86 16.55 4.17 22.33
C SER A 86 16.95 5.42 21.54
N SER A 87 16.19 5.77 20.50
CA SER A 87 16.50 6.88 19.58
C SER A 87 16.54 8.26 20.23
N ILE A 88 15.79 8.47 21.32
CA ILE A 88 15.72 9.76 22.02
C ILE A 88 16.58 9.84 23.29
N THR A 89 17.08 8.69 23.79
CA THR A 89 17.84 8.64 25.06
C THR A 89 19.31 8.29 24.89
N VAL A 90 19.69 7.65 23.78
CA VAL A 90 21.09 7.27 23.51
C VAL A 90 21.80 8.44 22.86
N GLU A 91 22.89 8.90 23.48
CA GLU A 91 23.82 9.88 22.88
C GLU A 91 24.39 9.32 21.57
N ASP A 92 24.48 10.17 20.53
CA ASP A 92 24.97 9.82 19.19
C ASP A 92 24.29 8.58 18.60
N PHE A 93 22.97 8.49 18.73
CA PHE A 93 22.19 7.34 18.27
C PHE A 93 22.50 6.98 16.80
N LYS A 94 23.04 5.77 16.61
CA LYS A 94 23.26 5.14 15.31
C LYS A 94 22.68 3.74 15.35
N TYR A 95 21.96 3.37 14.31
CA TYR A 95 21.38 2.06 14.16
C TYR A 95 21.37 1.66 12.69
N ASP A 96 21.94 0.50 12.39
CA ASP A 96 21.89 -0.09 11.05
C ASP A 96 20.80 -1.18 11.02
N PRO A 97 19.68 -0.94 10.32
CA PRO A 97 18.59 -1.91 10.25
C PRO A 97 18.99 -3.15 9.44
N THR A 98 18.43 -4.30 9.83
CA THR A 98 18.62 -5.59 9.14
C THR A 98 17.30 -6.07 8.53
N GLU A 99 17.35 -7.13 7.72
CA GLU A 99 16.13 -7.79 7.20
C GLU A 99 15.20 -8.30 8.32
N LYS A 100 15.75 -8.56 9.52
CA LYS A 100 14.97 -8.99 10.70
C LYS A 100 14.30 -7.83 11.42
N THR A 101 14.71 -6.59 11.15
CA THR A 101 14.18 -5.40 11.81
C THR A 101 12.70 -5.24 11.48
N ASN A 102 11.89 -4.96 12.50
CA ASN A 102 10.45 -4.86 12.35
C ASN A 102 10.04 -3.77 11.33
N LYS A 103 9.05 -4.05 10.47
CA LYS A 103 8.54 -3.12 9.44
C LYS A 103 8.13 -1.75 10.01
N ASN A 104 7.62 -1.69 11.24
CA ASN A 104 7.26 -0.42 11.89
C ASN A 104 8.49 0.41 12.30
N ILE A 105 9.60 -0.26 12.63
CA ILE A 105 10.88 0.40 12.93
C ILE A 105 11.48 0.96 11.65
N TRP A 106 11.42 0.21 10.53
CA TRP A 106 11.76 0.71 9.20
C TRP A 106 11.02 2.00 8.84
N LYS A 107 9.68 1.99 9.00
CA LYS A 107 8.85 3.18 8.79
C LYS A 107 9.25 4.36 9.70
N TYR A 108 9.57 4.07 10.95
CA TYR A 108 9.98 5.09 11.92
C TYR A 108 11.34 5.72 11.57
N LEU A 109 12.34 4.89 11.27
CA LEU A 109 13.67 5.31 10.82
C LEU A 109 13.58 6.21 9.60
N ASN A 110 12.75 5.81 8.64
CA ASN A 110 12.50 6.59 7.44
C ASN A 110 11.86 7.95 7.77
N ALA A 111 10.76 7.95 8.55
CA ALA A 111 9.99 9.15 8.88
C ALA A 111 10.74 10.14 9.79
N SER A 112 11.75 9.67 10.51
CA SER A 112 12.58 10.47 11.45
C SER A 112 13.94 10.86 10.85
N ASN A 113 14.19 10.48 9.59
CA ASN A 113 15.46 10.71 8.90
C ASN A 113 16.71 10.21 9.66
N LEU A 114 16.57 9.06 10.35
CA LEU A 114 17.64 8.45 11.15
C LEU A 114 18.51 7.47 10.34
N ILE A 115 18.31 7.40 9.03
CA ILE A 115 19.07 6.52 8.13
C ILE A 115 20.17 7.35 7.47
N SER A 116 21.41 6.98 7.75
CA SER A 116 22.60 7.52 7.09
C SER A 116 23.39 6.37 6.49
N ILE A 117 23.65 6.41 5.18
CA ILE A 117 24.43 5.38 4.48
C ILE A 117 25.85 5.88 4.31
N ASN A 118 26.83 5.08 4.77
CA ASN A 118 28.23 5.29 4.43
C ASN A 118 28.60 4.36 3.25
N TYR A 119 28.56 4.91 2.04
CA TYR A 119 28.79 4.16 0.79
C TYR A 119 30.19 3.52 0.71
N THR A 120 31.17 4.05 1.44
CA THR A 120 32.54 3.53 1.46
C THR A 120 32.71 2.29 2.34
N GLU A 121 31.81 2.04 3.29
CA GLU A 121 31.97 0.99 4.31
C GLU A 121 31.06 -0.22 4.08
N ASP A 122 29.84 -0.03 3.58
CA ASP A 122 28.89 -1.14 3.37
C ASP A 122 28.34 -1.16 1.93
N LYS A 123 28.96 -1.99 1.09
CA LYS A 123 28.52 -2.23 -0.30
C LYS A 123 27.16 -2.94 -0.38
N GLU A 124 26.73 -3.64 0.66
CA GLU A 124 25.44 -4.34 0.69
C GLU A 124 24.33 -3.52 1.33
N ALA A 125 24.66 -2.47 2.09
CA ALA A 125 23.69 -1.57 2.72
C ALA A 125 22.64 -1.08 1.73
N MET A 126 23.08 -0.54 0.59
CA MET A 126 22.16 -0.01 -0.43
C MET A 126 21.18 -1.06 -0.94
N ARG A 127 21.63 -2.30 -1.13
CA ARG A 127 20.76 -3.39 -1.55
C ARG A 127 19.66 -3.68 -0.53
N LYS A 128 19.96 -3.62 0.77
CA LYS A 128 18.96 -3.79 1.85
C LYS A 128 17.87 -2.72 1.75
N TYR A 129 18.26 -1.45 1.52
CA TYR A 129 17.31 -0.34 1.36
C TYR A 129 16.47 -0.48 0.08
N GLU A 130 17.06 -0.87 -1.04
CA GLU A 130 16.33 -1.13 -2.29
C GLU A 130 15.27 -2.23 -2.11
N ILE A 131 15.62 -3.33 -1.43
CA ILE A 131 14.68 -4.42 -1.13
C ILE A 131 13.55 -3.90 -0.22
N ALA A 132 13.88 -3.18 0.85
CA ALA A 132 12.90 -2.62 1.77
C ALA A 132 11.94 -1.63 1.06
N ALA A 133 12.44 -0.85 0.09
CA ALA A 133 11.64 0.05 -0.74
C ALA A 133 10.72 -0.73 -1.70
N ASN A 134 11.23 -1.82 -2.28
CA ASN A 134 10.47 -2.68 -3.18
C ASN A 134 9.30 -3.38 -2.47
N GLU A 135 9.47 -3.69 -1.18
CA GLU A 135 8.43 -4.24 -0.29
C GLU A 135 7.48 -3.17 0.31
N GLY A 136 7.70 -1.88 0.02
CA GLY A 136 6.88 -0.78 0.54
C GLY A 136 7.08 -0.48 2.03
N THR A 137 8.21 -0.89 2.61
CA THR A 137 8.55 -0.62 4.01
C THR A 137 9.52 0.54 4.20
N PHE A 138 10.22 0.91 3.11
CA PHE A 138 11.07 2.08 3.00
C PHE A 138 10.57 2.99 1.87
N ASP A 139 10.86 4.29 1.98
CA ASP A 139 10.43 5.26 0.99
C ASP A 139 11.25 5.14 -0.29
N GLN A 140 10.54 5.03 -1.41
CA GLN A 140 11.15 4.84 -2.73
C GLN A 140 11.92 6.09 -3.16
N ASP A 141 11.43 7.28 -2.81
CA ASP A 141 12.05 8.54 -3.21
C ASP A 141 13.45 8.71 -2.57
N LYS A 142 13.63 8.18 -1.35
CA LYS A 142 14.95 8.19 -0.68
C LYS A 142 16.00 7.34 -1.39
N ILE A 143 15.61 6.29 -2.13
CA ILE A 143 16.56 5.51 -2.92
C ILE A 143 17.23 6.41 -3.97
N PHE A 144 16.47 7.29 -4.59
CA PHE A 144 16.98 8.22 -5.58
C PHE A 144 17.82 9.35 -4.96
N GLU A 145 17.51 9.78 -3.74
CA GLU A 145 18.41 10.66 -2.96
C GLU A 145 19.76 10.00 -2.67
N PHE A 146 19.73 8.71 -2.31
CA PHE A 146 20.96 7.95 -2.11
C PHE A 146 21.75 7.79 -3.41
N TYR A 147 21.08 7.49 -4.52
CA TYR A 147 21.74 7.44 -5.83
C TYR A 147 22.43 8.75 -6.19
N LYS A 148 21.86 9.91 -5.85
CA LYS A 148 22.52 11.24 -6.06
C LYS A 148 23.78 11.41 -5.22
N SER A 149 23.88 10.71 -4.09
CA SER A 149 24.98 10.85 -3.13
C SER A 149 26.16 9.92 -3.41
N VAL A 150 26.01 8.96 -4.33
CA VAL A 150 27.10 8.05 -4.72
C VAL A 150 28.18 8.82 -5.47
N PRO A 151 29.45 8.77 -5.06
CA PRO A 151 30.50 9.52 -5.71
C PRO A 151 30.90 8.88 -7.05
N PHE A 152 30.73 9.61 -8.16
CA PHE A 152 31.26 9.24 -9.47
C PHE A 152 32.15 10.34 -10.04
N HIS A 153 33.24 9.94 -10.70
CA HIS A 153 34.06 10.86 -11.47
C HIS A 153 33.32 11.33 -12.73
N VAL A 154 33.58 12.56 -13.16
CA VAL A 154 32.97 13.15 -14.38
C VAL A 154 33.15 12.24 -15.59
N ASN A 155 34.33 11.61 -15.74
CA ASN A 155 34.59 10.68 -16.85
C ASN A 155 33.71 9.42 -16.81
N GLN A 156 33.31 8.96 -15.61
CA GLN A 156 32.38 7.84 -15.47
C GLN A 156 30.96 8.25 -15.87
N LEU A 157 30.53 9.46 -15.52
CA LEU A 157 29.22 10.02 -15.92
C LEU A 157 29.15 10.28 -17.43
N ILE A 158 30.23 10.78 -18.04
CA ILE A 158 30.30 10.98 -19.49
C ILE A 158 30.11 9.63 -20.21
N ASN A 159 30.78 8.58 -19.74
CA ASN A 159 30.80 7.25 -20.37
C ASN A 159 29.84 6.24 -19.70
N ALA A 160 28.79 6.73 -19.04
CA ALA A 160 27.96 5.94 -18.12
C ALA A 160 27.42 4.63 -18.73
N GLU A 161 26.99 4.64 -19.99
CA GLU A 161 26.44 3.44 -20.66
C GLU A 161 27.45 2.30 -20.78
N THR A 162 28.74 2.64 -20.95
CA THR A 162 29.83 1.67 -21.06
C THR A 162 30.33 1.26 -19.68
N VAL A 163 30.60 2.24 -18.80
CA VAL A 163 31.12 2.03 -17.44
C VAL A 163 30.16 1.24 -16.57
N ARG A 164 28.85 1.42 -16.76
CA ARG A 164 27.83 0.64 -16.05
C ARG A 164 28.02 -0.86 -16.22
N ARG A 165 28.53 -1.34 -17.36
CA ARG A 165 28.70 -2.79 -17.62
C ARG A 165 29.70 -3.45 -16.67
N SER A 166 30.61 -2.68 -16.10
CA SER A 166 31.56 -3.14 -15.07
C SER A 166 31.07 -2.89 -13.63
N LEU A 167 29.87 -2.33 -13.44
CA LEU A 167 29.28 -2.07 -12.13
C LEU A 167 28.13 -3.04 -11.87
N GLU A 168 27.89 -3.36 -10.59
CA GLU A 168 26.83 -4.29 -10.18
C GLU A 168 25.77 -3.60 -9.31
N GLY A 169 24.54 -4.11 -9.40
CA GLY A 169 23.42 -3.68 -8.56
C GLY A 169 23.22 -2.17 -8.50
N TYR A 170 23.26 -1.63 -7.28
CA TYR A 170 22.96 -0.23 -7.00
C TYR A 170 23.98 0.73 -7.62
N GLU A 171 25.24 0.34 -7.79
CA GLU A 171 26.28 1.21 -8.37
C GLU A 171 25.95 1.53 -9.83
N ALA A 172 25.56 0.49 -10.59
CA ALA A 172 25.11 0.62 -11.97
C ALA A 172 23.86 1.51 -12.09
N ARG A 173 22.87 1.30 -11.21
CA ARG A 173 21.63 2.11 -11.18
C ARG A 173 21.91 3.57 -10.80
N SER A 174 22.75 3.79 -9.80
CA SER A 174 23.13 5.14 -9.33
C SER A 174 23.84 5.93 -10.43
N LEU A 175 24.77 5.30 -11.16
CA LEU A 175 25.50 5.94 -12.25
C LEU A 175 24.55 6.38 -13.38
N ILE A 176 23.64 5.50 -13.80
CA ILE A 176 22.64 5.83 -14.83
C ILE A 176 21.67 6.89 -14.33
N TYR A 177 21.22 6.80 -13.07
CA TYR A 177 20.32 7.79 -12.50
C TYR A 177 20.93 9.19 -12.49
N GLN A 178 22.17 9.33 -12.02
CA GLN A 178 22.87 10.62 -12.09
C GLN A 178 23.06 11.11 -13.54
N LYS A 179 23.35 10.20 -14.48
CA LYS A 179 23.44 10.55 -15.90
C LYS A 179 22.11 11.05 -16.48
N ILE A 180 20.97 10.47 -16.08
CA ILE A 180 19.63 10.93 -16.47
C ILE A 180 19.42 12.39 -16.02
N LEU A 181 19.82 12.72 -14.80
CA LEU A 181 19.67 14.07 -14.24
C LEU A 181 20.51 15.12 -14.99
N LEU A 182 21.59 14.71 -15.64
CA LEU A 182 22.49 15.56 -16.41
C LEU A 182 22.18 15.57 -17.93
N SER A 183 21.15 14.85 -18.38
CA SER A 183 20.84 14.72 -19.80
C SER A 183 19.84 15.78 -20.26
N ASP A 184 20.30 16.71 -21.09
CA ASP A 184 19.47 17.79 -21.64
C ASP A 184 18.71 17.38 -22.92
N ASN A 185 19.15 16.31 -23.60
CA ASN A 185 18.48 15.81 -24.80
C ASN A 185 17.37 14.82 -24.41
N THR A 186 16.15 15.07 -24.92
CA THR A 186 14.95 14.28 -24.63
C THR A 186 15.07 12.81 -25.03
N GLU A 187 15.59 12.52 -26.22
CA GLU A 187 15.75 11.15 -26.72
C GLU A 187 16.77 10.37 -25.87
N ASN A 188 17.92 10.98 -25.59
CA ASN A 188 18.94 10.37 -24.73
C ASN A 188 18.40 10.15 -23.31
N LYS A 189 17.65 11.12 -22.76
CA LYS A 189 17.02 10.98 -21.45
C LYS A 189 16.04 9.81 -21.42
N LEU A 190 15.19 9.66 -22.45
CA LEU A 190 14.27 8.53 -22.58
C LEU A 190 15.02 7.18 -22.67
N ASN A 191 16.07 7.10 -23.49
CA ASN A 191 16.92 5.90 -23.58
C ASN A 191 17.48 5.50 -22.22
N LEU A 192 18.02 6.46 -21.46
CA LEU A 192 18.57 6.20 -20.13
C LEU A 192 17.49 5.83 -19.11
N LEU A 193 16.30 6.46 -19.16
CA LEU A 193 15.18 6.14 -18.28
C LEU A 193 14.73 4.68 -18.45
N PHE A 194 14.62 4.20 -19.70
CA PHE A 194 14.28 2.80 -19.98
C PHE A 194 15.44 1.85 -19.68
N LEU A 195 16.68 2.28 -19.90
CA LEU A 195 17.86 1.50 -19.46
C LEU A 195 17.86 1.30 -17.94
N LEU A 196 17.51 2.32 -17.17
CA LEU A 196 17.39 2.22 -15.72
C LEU A 196 16.24 1.29 -15.32
N LYS A 197 15.12 1.32 -16.04
CA LYS A 197 14.01 0.38 -15.85
C LYS A 197 14.48 -1.07 -15.97
N ASP A 198 15.23 -1.39 -17.02
CA ASP A 198 15.75 -2.74 -17.27
C ASP A 198 16.70 -3.20 -16.13
N LEU A 199 17.49 -2.28 -15.55
CA LEU A 199 18.34 -2.58 -14.40
C LEU A 199 17.56 -2.94 -13.15
N PHE A 200 16.43 -2.27 -12.89
CA PHE A 200 15.55 -2.59 -11.77
C PHE A 200 14.82 -3.92 -12.00
N GLU A 201 14.37 -4.20 -13.23
CA GLU A 201 13.73 -5.47 -13.59
C GLU A 201 14.67 -6.66 -13.44
N LYS A 202 15.92 -6.51 -13.89
CA LYS A 202 16.96 -7.55 -13.76
C LYS A 202 17.11 -8.04 -12.31
N ASP A 203 17.04 -7.11 -11.35
CA ASP A 203 17.21 -7.41 -9.93
C ASP A 203 15.87 -7.63 -9.20
N LYS A 204 14.74 -7.68 -9.92
CA LYS A 204 13.38 -7.84 -9.37
C LYS A 204 12.95 -6.73 -8.39
N LEU A 205 13.41 -5.52 -8.65
CA LEU A 205 13.17 -4.31 -7.82
C LEU A 205 12.23 -3.31 -8.51
N THR A 206 11.38 -3.78 -9.43
CA THR A 206 10.56 -2.94 -10.31
C THR A 206 9.71 -1.93 -9.55
N ASN A 207 9.16 -2.31 -8.38
CA ASN A 207 8.25 -1.46 -7.61
C ASN A 207 8.92 -0.16 -7.15
N VAL A 208 10.24 -0.14 -6.98
CA VAL A 208 11.00 1.04 -6.55
C VAL A 208 10.97 2.14 -7.62
N TYR A 209 10.98 1.76 -8.90
CA TYR A 209 11.16 2.70 -10.01
C TYR A 209 9.89 3.01 -10.78
N THR A 210 8.88 2.12 -10.78
CA THR A 210 7.68 2.29 -11.62
C THR A 210 7.02 3.65 -11.43
N LYS A 211 6.82 4.09 -10.18
CA LYS A 211 6.20 5.38 -9.88
C LYS A 211 7.11 6.53 -10.29
N HIS A 212 8.38 6.48 -9.91
CA HIS A 212 9.35 7.53 -10.24
C HIS A 212 9.50 7.73 -11.77
N LEU A 213 9.53 6.63 -12.53
CA LEU A 213 9.54 6.69 -13.99
C LEU A 213 8.29 7.37 -14.53
N SER A 214 7.11 7.00 -14.02
CA SER A 214 5.86 7.62 -14.42
C SER A 214 5.89 9.13 -14.19
N ASP A 215 6.25 9.56 -12.99
CA ASP A 215 6.27 10.97 -12.59
C ASP A 215 7.21 11.77 -13.53
N ILE A 216 8.41 11.25 -13.83
CA ILE A 216 9.33 11.89 -14.78
C ILE A 216 8.74 11.98 -16.18
N LEU A 217 8.07 10.92 -16.66
CA LEU A 217 7.49 10.88 -17.99
C LEU A 217 6.28 11.83 -18.14
N GLU A 218 5.51 12.04 -17.07
CA GLU A 218 4.39 12.99 -17.04
C GLU A 218 4.84 14.45 -17.12
N GLU A 219 6.03 14.77 -16.58
CA GLU A 219 6.60 16.12 -16.62
C GLU A 219 7.14 16.54 -18.01
N MET A 220 7.28 15.60 -18.95
CA MET A 220 7.85 15.87 -20.27
C MET A 220 6.82 16.52 -21.22
N ASP A 221 7.24 17.49 -22.05
CA ASP A 221 6.37 18.01 -23.11
C ASP A 221 6.08 16.92 -24.15
N PRO A 222 4.81 16.58 -24.41
CA PRO A 222 4.43 15.60 -25.42
C PRO A 222 4.98 15.88 -26.83
N LYS A 223 5.31 17.14 -27.15
CA LYS A 223 5.86 17.54 -28.45
C LYS A 223 7.34 17.21 -28.61
N ASP A 224 8.07 17.12 -27.49
CA ASP A 224 9.51 16.83 -27.51
C ASP A 224 9.80 15.33 -27.51
N ILE A 225 8.77 14.50 -27.30
CA ILE A 225 8.89 13.04 -27.31
C ILE A 225 8.96 12.53 -28.76
N PRO A 226 10.04 11.83 -29.15
CA PRO A 226 10.15 11.26 -30.49
C PRO A 226 9.07 10.19 -30.77
N ASP A 227 8.62 10.07 -32.01
CA ASP A 227 7.49 9.21 -32.41
C ASP A 227 7.65 7.73 -32.02
N ASN A 228 8.87 7.21 -32.07
CA ASN A 228 9.21 5.84 -31.66
C ASN A 228 8.98 5.62 -30.14
N PHE A 229 9.06 6.67 -29.32
CA PHE A 229 8.86 6.61 -27.87
C PHE A 229 7.42 6.84 -27.41
N VAL A 230 6.56 7.49 -28.21
CA VAL A 230 5.20 7.90 -27.79
C VAL A 230 4.39 6.73 -27.21
N LYS A 231 4.44 5.55 -27.85
CA LYS A 231 3.69 4.37 -27.40
C LYS A 231 4.23 3.78 -26.10
N ILE A 232 5.56 3.75 -25.92
CA ILE A 232 6.16 3.17 -24.72
C ILE A 232 6.03 4.12 -23.53
N VAL A 233 6.18 5.43 -23.75
CA VAL A 233 5.95 6.47 -22.73
C VAL A 233 4.54 6.37 -22.16
N LYS A 234 3.51 6.39 -23.02
CA LYS A 234 2.11 6.28 -22.60
C LYS A 234 1.77 5.02 -21.80
N ARG A 235 2.49 3.91 -22.03
CA ARG A 235 2.29 2.65 -21.29
C ARG A 235 2.92 2.65 -19.90
N ASN A 236 3.91 3.52 -19.67
CA ASN A 236 4.68 3.57 -18.43
C ASN A 236 4.28 4.76 -17.53
N ILE A 237 3.34 5.58 -17.97
CA ILE A 237 2.69 6.60 -17.15
C ILE A 237 1.54 5.94 -16.35
N ILE A 238 1.67 5.95 -15.03
CA ILE A 238 0.66 5.55 -14.05
C ILE A 238 -0.33 6.69 -13.88
N SER A 239 -1.39 6.69 -14.70
CA SER A 239 -2.49 7.62 -14.50
C SER A 239 -3.25 7.29 -13.19
N GLU A 240 -3.33 8.24 -12.25
CA GLU A 240 -4.26 8.17 -11.08
C GLU A 240 -5.74 8.10 -11.51
N ASP A 241 -6.01 8.44 -12.77
CA ASP A 241 -7.31 8.27 -13.37
C ASP A 241 -7.58 6.82 -13.79
N VAL A 242 -8.84 6.43 -13.60
CA VAL A 242 -9.52 5.20 -14.05
C VAL A 242 -9.52 5.04 -15.59
N SER A 243 -8.52 5.55 -16.33
CA SER A 243 -8.65 6.04 -17.70
C SER A 243 -7.83 5.35 -18.80
N VAL A 244 -7.39 4.10 -18.62
CA VAL A 244 -7.15 3.21 -19.78
C VAL A 244 -7.97 1.94 -19.70
N LEU A 245 -9.14 2.04 -19.09
CA LEU A 245 -10.14 1.02 -19.30
C LEU A 245 -10.76 1.22 -20.69
N GLY A 246 -10.45 0.31 -21.62
CA GLY A 246 -10.97 0.31 -23.00
C GLY A 246 -12.49 0.47 -23.08
N LYS A 247 -13.01 0.78 -24.28
CA LYS A 247 -14.44 1.06 -24.45
C LYS A 247 -15.24 -0.18 -24.04
N ILE A 248 -16.28 0.04 -23.22
CA ILE A 248 -17.13 -1.06 -22.79
C ILE A 248 -18.01 -1.51 -23.96
N LYS A 249 -17.86 -2.78 -24.35
CA LYS A 249 -18.77 -3.43 -25.29
C LYS A 249 -19.89 -4.10 -24.52
N TYR A 250 -21.10 -3.55 -24.64
CA TYR A 250 -22.29 -4.12 -24.02
C TYR A 250 -22.87 -5.26 -24.87
N ASP A 251 -23.17 -6.38 -24.22
CA ASP A 251 -23.92 -7.49 -24.80
C ASP A 251 -25.17 -7.78 -23.95
N ASP A 252 -26.33 -7.34 -24.42
CA ASP A 252 -27.61 -7.55 -23.74
C ASP A 252 -28.10 -9.01 -23.77
N LYS A 253 -27.33 -9.96 -24.35
CA LYS A 253 -27.58 -11.40 -24.27
C LYS A 253 -27.00 -12.03 -22.99
N VAL A 254 -26.02 -11.38 -22.35
CA VAL A 254 -25.33 -11.87 -21.14
C VAL A 254 -25.50 -10.86 -20.01
N LEU A 255 -26.01 -11.27 -18.84
CA LEU A 255 -26.45 -10.34 -17.80
C LEU A 255 -25.31 -9.42 -17.31
N HIS A 256 -24.17 -9.99 -16.91
CA HIS A 256 -23.02 -9.22 -16.43
C HIS A 256 -22.28 -8.41 -17.50
N ARG A 257 -22.59 -8.60 -18.79
CA ARG A 257 -22.03 -7.80 -19.90
C ARG A 257 -23.05 -6.83 -20.49
N SER A 258 -24.28 -6.84 -20.00
CA SER A 258 -25.36 -6.02 -20.50
C SER A 258 -25.26 -4.57 -20.05
N LYS A 259 -26.13 -3.70 -20.61
CA LYS A 259 -26.23 -2.29 -20.17
C LYS A 259 -26.55 -2.11 -18.69
N VAL A 260 -26.97 -3.15 -17.97
CA VAL A 260 -27.26 -3.08 -16.53
C VAL A 260 -26.03 -2.65 -15.72
N ILE A 261 -24.82 -3.00 -16.16
CA ILE A 261 -23.56 -2.62 -15.47
C ILE A 261 -23.22 -1.13 -15.56
N LYS A 262 -24.02 -0.34 -16.30
CA LYS A 262 -23.95 1.14 -16.27
C LYS A 262 -24.06 1.70 -14.86
N ILE A 263 -24.72 0.98 -13.95
CA ILE A 263 -24.81 1.34 -12.54
C ILE A 263 -23.45 1.45 -11.83
N PHE A 264 -22.40 0.77 -12.31
CA PHE A 264 -21.05 0.83 -11.73
C PHE A 264 -20.04 1.56 -12.61
N THR A 265 -20.35 1.71 -13.90
CA THR A 265 -19.41 2.20 -14.92
C THR A 265 -19.63 3.68 -15.28
N GLU A 266 -20.82 4.24 -15.02
CA GLU A 266 -21.13 5.67 -15.22
C GLU A 266 -20.95 6.46 -13.91
N LYS A 267 -20.43 7.69 -13.97
CA LYS A 267 -20.24 8.57 -12.79
C LYS A 267 -21.57 8.89 -12.08
N ASN A 268 -22.67 9.05 -12.83
CA ASN A 268 -24.00 9.38 -12.30
C ASN A 268 -25.10 8.53 -12.98
N PRO A 269 -25.25 7.25 -12.59
CA PRO A 269 -26.14 6.33 -13.29
C PRO A 269 -27.61 6.64 -13.00
N ASN A 270 -28.41 6.77 -14.07
CA ASN A 270 -29.86 6.98 -13.94
C ASN A 270 -30.55 5.67 -13.49
N LYS A 271 -30.88 5.58 -12.20
CA LYS A 271 -31.53 4.39 -11.59
C LYS A 271 -32.83 3.97 -12.29
N LYS A 272 -33.64 4.90 -12.82
CA LYS A 272 -34.88 4.57 -13.55
C LYS A 272 -34.55 3.88 -14.88
N LYS A 273 -33.49 4.34 -15.56
CA LYS A 273 -33.00 3.73 -16.80
C LYS A 273 -32.44 2.33 -16.56
N ILE A 274 -31.61 2.15 -15.51
CA ILE A 274 -31.07 0.83 -15.13
C ILE A 274 -32.18 -0.19 -14.85
N LYS A 275 -33.26 0.22 -14.16
CA LYS A 275 -34.41 -0.67 -13.93
C LYS A 275 -35.08 -1.12 -15.24
N LYS A 276 -35.23 -0.21 -16.21
CA LYS A 276 -35.77 -0.53 -17.55
C LYS A 276 -34.83 -1.46 -18.32
N ASP A 277 -33.53 -1.17 -18.30
CA ASP A 277 -32.51 -1.97 -18.96
C ASP A 277 -32.48 -3.40 -18.38
N PHE A 278 -32.50 -3.53 -17.05
CA PHE A 278 -32.57 -4.82 -16.36
C PHE A 278 -33.82 -5.62 -16.74
N SER A 279 -35.00 -4.98 -16.75
CA SER A 279 -36.25 -5.63 -17.14
C SER A 279 -36.21 -6.14 -18.59
N SER A 280 -35.58 -5.39 -19.49
CA SER A 280 -35.42 -5.75 -20.90
C SER A 280 -34.45 -6.92 -21.08
N VAL A 281 -33.28 -6.84 -20.45
CA VAL A 281 -32.24 -7.89 -20.48
C VAL A 281 -32.78 -9.18 -19.87
N TYR A 282 -33.45 -9.10 -18.71
CA TYR A 282 -34.06 -10.25 -18.06
C TYR A 282 -35.10 -10.95 -18.96
N LYS A 283 -35.93 -10.20 -19.70
CA LYS A 283 -36.88 -10.79 -20.67
C LYS A 283 -36.17 -11.57 -21.77
N LYS A 284 -35.00 -11.12 -22.24
CA LYS A 284 -34.19 -11.83 -23.25
C LYS A 284 -33.59 -13.12 -22.68
N ILE A 285 -33.02 -13.03 -21.47
CA ILE A 285 -32.45 -14.18 -20.76
C ILE A 285 -33.52 -15.24 -20.48
N LYS A 286 -34.70 -14.83 -19.97
CA LYS A 286 -35.82 -15.73 -19.67
C LYS A 286 -36.33 -16.49 -20.91
N ARG A 287 -36.28 -15.88 -22.10
CA ARG A 287 -36.65 -16.55 -23.36
C ARG A 287 -35.62 -17.58 -23.82
N ASN A 288 -34.37 -17.44 -23.40
CA ASN A 288 -33.30 -18.36 -23.74
C ASN A 288 -33.23 -19.51 -22.72
N LYS A 289 -33.89 -20.63 -23.04
CA LYS A 289 -33.89 -21.84 -22.18
C LYS A 289 -32.50 -22.44 -21.94
N LYS A 290 -31.50 -22.11 -22.76
CA LYS A 290 -30.12 -22.60 -22.64
C LYS A 290 -29.20 -21.62 -21.88
N TYR A 291 -29.73 -20.52 -21.35
CA TYR A 291 -28.91 -19.56 -20.62
C TYR A 291 -28.40 -20.15 -19.31
N PHE A 292 -27.08 -20.11 -19.12
CA PHE A 292 -26.41 -20.49 -17.88
C PHE A 292 -25.99 -19.24 -17.11
N PHE A 293 -26.34 -19.18 -15.82
CA PHE A 293 -25.94 -18.09 -14.95
C PHE A 293 -24.52 -18.33 -14.46
N SER A 294 -23.61 -17.45 -14.87
CA SER A 294 -22.23 -17.46 -14.37
C SER A 294 -22.13 -16.85 -12.97
N ILE A 295 -21.02 -17.11 -12.26
CA ILE A 295 -20.74 -16.47 -10.96
C ILE A 295 -20.79 -14.93 -11.09
N LYS A 296 -20.28 -14.36 -12.18
CA LYS A 296 -20.37 -12.91 -12.44
C LYS A 296 -21.81 -12.40 -12.58
N ASP A 297 -22.72 -13.23 -13.09
CA ASP A 297 -24.16 -12.88 -13.11
C ASP A 297 -24.76 -12.87 -11.70
N VAL A 298 -24.39 -13.85 -10.87
CA VAL A 298 -24.80 -13.92 -9.46
C VAL A 298 -24.31 -12.71 -8.68
N ILE A 299 -23.03 -12.35 -8.83
CA ILE A 299 -22.43 -11.14 -8.24
C ILE A 299 -23.23 -9.89 -8.58
N LEU A 300 -23.57 -9.72 -9.86
CA LEU A 300 -24.36 -8.57 -10.32
C LEU A 300 -25.75 -8.56 -9.67
N LEU A 301 -26.44 -9.70 -9.64
CA LEU A 301 -27.79 -9.83 -9.07
C LEU A 301 -27.83 -9.54 -7.57
N GLU A 302 -26.90 -10.11 -6.80
CA GLU A 302 -26.76 -9.84 -5.36
C GLU A 302 -26.46 -8.37 -5.09
N THR A 303 -25.58 -7.77 -5.89
CA THR A 303 -25.23 -6.35 -5.75
C THR A 303 -26.42 -5.45 -6.04
N LEU A 304 -27.20 -5.74 -7.09
CA LEU A 304 -28.43 -5.02 -7.41
C LEU A 304 -29.48 -5.16 -6.31
N SER A 305 -29.62 -6.36 -5.74
CA SER A 305 -30.51 -6.63 -4.61
C SER A 305 -30.08 -5.84 -3.36
N SER A 306 -28.79 -5.87 -3.02
CA SER A 306 -28.18 -5.10 -1.93
C SER A 306 -28.36 -3.58 -2.09
N ASP A 307 -28.36 -3.09 -3.34
CA ASP A 307 -28.64 -1.70 -3.67
C ASP A 307 -30.15 -1.35 -3.73
N GLY A 308 -31.03 -2.31 -3.42
CA GLY A 308 -32.47 -2.12 -3.28
C GLY A 308 -33.27 -2.24 -4.59
N LEU A 309 -32.69 -2.84 -5.63
CA LEU A 309 -33.40 -3.12 -6.89
C LEU A 309 -34.23 -4.40 -6.75
N LYS A 310 -35.52 -4.34 -7.08
CA LYS A 310 -36.42 -5.50 -7.00
C LYS A 310 -36.05 -6.54 -8.05
N ILE A 311 -35.62 -7.71 -7.61
CA ILE A 311 -35.32 -8.87 -8.46
C ILE A 311 -36.63 -9.67 -8.69
N PRO A 312 -36.92 -10.13 -9.92
CA PRO A 312 -38.05 -10.99 -10.21
C PRO A 312 -38.04 -12.24 -9.33
N LYS A 313 -39.21 -12.63 -8.79
CA LYS A 313 -39.33 -13.77 -7.88
C LYS A 313 -38.92 -15.09 -8.53
N GLU A 314 -39.05 -15.20 -9.84
CA GLU A 314 -38.67 -16.40 -10.59
C GLU A 314 -37.14 -16.58 -10.68
N LEU A 315 -36.36 -15.58 -10.28
CA LEU A 315 -34.91 -15.66 -10.21
C LEU A 315 -34.49 -15.86 -8.76
N ASP A 316 -34.27 -17.13 -8.40
CA ASP A 316 -33.84 -17.53 -7.06
C ASP A 316 -32.33 -17.37 -6.91
N ILE A 317 -31.90 -16.23 -6.37
CA ILE A 317 -30.47 -15.94 -6.14
C ILE A 317 -29.85 -16.95 -5.18
N ASN A 318 -30.58 -17.37 -4.13
CA ASN A 318 -30.05 -18.26 -3.11
C ASN A 318 -29.67 -19.62 -3.71
N LYS A 319 -30.50 -20.13 -4.62
CA LYS A 319 -30.20 -21.35 -5.38
C LYS A 319 -29.01 -21.18 -6.32
N LEU A 320 -28.87 -20.00 -6.93
CA LEU A 320 -27.73 -19.70 -7.82
C LEU A 320 -26.41 -19.57 -7.06
N SER A 321 -26.45 -19.19 -5.77
CA SER A 321 -25.27 -19.00 -4.92
C SER A 321 -25.03 -20.15 -3.94
N GLU A 322 -25.78 -21.26 -4.01
CA GLU A 322 -25.77 -22.34 -3.00
C GLU A 322 -24.37 -22.95 -2.80
N ASN A 323 -23.61 -23.11 -3.89
CA ASN A 323 -22.25 -23.66 -3.86
C ASN A 323 -21.16 -22.61 -3.58
N LEU A 324 -21.52 -21.33 -3.45
CA LEU A 324 -20.56 -20.23 -3.27
C LEU A 324 -20.40 -19.93 -1.79
N THR A 325 -19.37 -20.51 -1.18
CA THR A 325 -19.12 -20.41 0.27
C THR A 325 -18.22 -19.22 0.60
N ILE A 326 -18.36 -18.71 1.84
CA ILE A 326 -17.58 -17.60 2.37
C ILE A 326 -16.96 -18.04 3.68
N PRO A 327 -15.63 -17.94 3.84
CA PRO A 327 -14.95 -18.14 5.11
C PRO A 327 -15.64 -17.45 6.29
N THR A 328 -15.97 -18.23 7.31
CA THR A 328 -16.75 -17.80 8.48
C THR A 328 -16.03 -16.73 9.30
N ASN A 329 -14.71 -16.82 9.39
CA ASN A 329 -13.84 -15.87 10.11
C ASN A 329 -13.99 -14.42 9.61
N ILE A 330 -14.15 -14.19 8.31
CA ILE A 330 -14.20 -12.83 7.74
C ILE A 330 -15.62 -12.24 7.86
N ASN A 331 -16.65 -13.08 7.83
CA ASN A 331 -18.01 -12.63 8.14
C ASN A 331 -18.14 -12.11 9.58
N LEU A 332 -17.33 -12.62 10.53
CA LEU A 332 -17.30 -12.10 11.90
C LEU A 332 -16.79 -10.66 11.96
N LEU A 333 -15.78 -10.31 11.15
CA LEU A 333 -15.25 -8.94 11.08
C LEU A 333 -16.33 -7.93 10.66
N VAL A 334 -17.19 -8.33 9.71
CA VAL A 334 -18.33 -7.50 9.29
C VAL A 334 -19.35 -7.34 10.42
N LYS A 335 -19.68 -8.44 11.12
CA LYS A 335 -20.65 -8.43 12.24
C LYS A 335 -20.15 -7.60 13.43
N ASN A 336 -18.85 -7.65 13.70
CA ASN A 336 -18.20 -6.89 14.78
C ASN A 336 -17.90 -5.43 14.41
N ASN A 337 -18.23 -5.01 13.18
CA ASN A 337 -17.94 -3.67 12.66
C ASN A 337 -16.43 -3.33 12.61
N GLU A 338 -15.58 -4.34 12.45
CA GLU A 338 -14.11 -4.22 12.38
C GLU A 338 -13.65 -3.90 10.93
N ILE A 339 -14.17 -2.80 10.37
CA ILE A 339 -13.98 -2.45 8.94
C ILE A 339 -12.50 -2.32 8.57
N GLY A 340 -11.66 -1.77 9.45
CA GLY A 340 -10.22 -1.62 9.18
C GLY A 340 -9.51 -2.97 8.98
N LEU A 341 -9.75 -3.93 9.88
CA LEU A 341 -9.18 -5.27 9.80
C LEU A 341 -9.73 -6.04 8.60
N LEU A 342 -11.02 -5.85 8.30
CA LEU A 342 -11.65 -6.38 7.10
C LEU A 342 -10.94 -5.88 5.83
N MET A 343 -10.67 -4.58 5.72
CA MET A 343 -9.99 -4.02 4.54
C MET A 343 -8.57 -4.57 4.39
N LEU A 344 -7.82 -4.73 5.49
CA LEU A 344 -6.50 -5.36 5.47
C LEU A 344 -6.57 -6.81 4.97
N LYS A 345 -7.56 -7.58 5.44
CA LYS A 345 -7.78 -8.96 4.98
C LYS A 345 -8.16 -9.03 3.51
N LEU A 346 -8.94 -8.08 3.00
CA LEU A 346 -9.25 -8.02 1.56
C LEU A 346 -8.01 -7.70 0.73
N VAL A 347 -7.12 -6.82 1.20
CA VAL A 347 -5.83 -6.54 0.52
C VAL A 347 -4.95 -7.79 0.51
N GLU A 348 -4.88 -8.52 1.63
CA GLU A 348 -4.14 -9.79 1.73
C GLU A 348 -4.67 -10.85 0.76
N ILE A 349 -6.00 -10.95 0.60
CA ILE A 349 -6.66 -11.91 -0.30
C ILE A 349 -6.45 -11.56 -1.77
N ILE A 350 -6.48 -10.28 -2.12
CA ILE A 350 -6.14 -9.82 -3.47
C ILE A 350 -4.64 -10.05 -3.73
N GLY A 351 -3.79 -9.87 -2.72
CA GLY A 351 -2.37 -10.12 -2.79
C GLY A 351 -1.69 -9.27 -3.87
N SER A 352 -0.84 -9.90 -4.67
CA SER A 352 -0.15 -9.29 -5.81
C SER A 352 -0.94 -9.35 -7.13
N ASP A 353 -2.14 -9.95 -7.13
CA ASP A 353 -2.90 -10.16 -8.35
C ASP A 353 -3.63 -8.87 -8.78
N ASP A 354 -3.66 -8.64 -10.09
CA ASP A 354 -4.52 -7.60 -10.65
C ASP A 354 -5.99 -7.97 -10.43
N ILE A 355 -6.78 -7.01 -9.94
CA ILE A 355 -8.22 -7.20 -9.65
C ILE A 355 -8.99 -7.77 -10.85
N GLN A 356 -8.59 -7.43 -12.08
CA GLN A 356 -9.21 -7.91 -13.33
C GLN A 356 -8.99 -9.40 -13.59
N ASN A 357 -7.91 -9.96 -13.03
CA ASN A 357 -7.48 -11.34 -13.22
C ASN A 357 -7.92 -12.28 -12.09
N LEU A 358 -8.55 -11.76 -11.04
CA LEU A 358 -9.10 -12.57 -9.97
C LEU A 358 -10.09 -13.60 -10.52
N ASP A 359 -9.99 -14.83 -10.02
CA ASP A 359 -10.94 -15.88 -10.36
C ASP A 359 -12.36 -15.49 -9.88
N PRO A 360 -13.42 -16.00 -10.55
CA PRO A 360 -14.78 -15.59 -10.23
C PRO A 360 -15.23 -15.89 -8.79
N GLU A 361 -14.68 -16.92 -8.13
CA GLU A 361 -15.05 -17.31 -6.77
C GLU A 361 -14.45 -16.33 -5.75
N THR A 362 -13.16 -15.99 -5.90
CA THR A 362 -12.51 -14.94 -5.11
C THR A 362 -13.19 -13.58 -5.30
N LEU A 363 -13.53 -13.23 -6.55
CA LEU A 363 -14.27 -12.01 -6.85
C LEU A 363 -15.65 -12.00 -6.18
N TYR A 364 -16.37 -13.13 -6.22
CA TYR A 364 -17.67 -13.27 -5.55
C TYR A 364 -17.52 -13.06 -4.05
N PHE A 365 -16.54 -13.72 -3.43
CA PHE A 365 -16.24 -13.60 -2.02
C PHE A 365 -16.01 -12.15 -1.59
N ILE A 366 -15.13 -11.43 -2.30
CA ILE A 366 -14.80 -10.02 -2.01
C ILE A 366 -16.06 -9.14 -2.13
N VAL A 367 -16.79 -9.26 -3.23
CA VAL A 367 -17.98 -8.42 -3.48
C VAL A 367 -19.10 -8.71 -2.49
N ASN A 368 -19.34 -9.98 -2.14
CA ASN A 368 -20.37 -10.36 -1.18
C ASN A 368 -20.09 -9.74 0.20
N ILE A 369 -18.84 -9.78 0.66
CA ILE A 369 -18.45 -9.15 1.92
C ILE A 369 -18.60 -7.63 1.86
N LEU A 370 -18.17 -6.98 0.79
CA LEU A 370 -18.34 -5.54 0.63
C LEU A 370 -19.83 -5.14 0.58
N ASN A 371 -20.71 -5.99 0.02
CA ASN A 371 -22.16 -5.82 0.06
C ASN A 371 -22.68 -5.88 1.51
N LYS A 372 -22.28 -6.90 2.29
CA LYS A 372 -22.67 -7.05 3.71
C LYS A 372 -22.17 -5.89 4.57
N ALA A 373 -20.93 -5.44 4.34
CA ALA A 373 -20.33 -4.31 5.03
C ALA A 373 -20.81 -2.93 4.53
N LYS A 374 -21.66 -2.89 3.48
CA LYS A 374 -22.18 -1.66 2.84
C LYS A 374 -21.08 -0.73 2.29
N ILE A 375 -19.91 -1.25 1.91
CA ILE A 375 -18.77 -0.49 1.37
C ILE A 375 -18.92 -0.35 -0.15
N LYS A 376 -19.79 0.58 -0.59
CA LYS A 376 -20.18 0.69 -2.00
C LYS A 376 -19.10 1.23 -2.93
N LYS A 377 -18.28 2.19 -2.46
CA LYS A 377 -17.28 2.87 -3.30
C LYS A 377 -16.26 1.88 -3.87
N VAL A 378 -15.60 1.13 -2.98
CA VAL A 378 -14.59 0.11 -3.32
C VAL A 378 -15.21 -1.01 -4.15
N ARG A 379 -16.37 -1.53 -3.71
CA ARG A 379 -17.13 -2.54 -4.47
C ARG A 379 -17.38 -2.12 -5.92
N ASN A 380 -17.87 -0.90 -6.13
CA ASN A 380 -18.20 -0.42 -7.47
C ASN A 380 -16.95 -0.24 -8.35
N GLN A 381 -15.82 0.16 -7.77
CA GLN A 381 -14.54 0.21 -8.48
C GLN A 381 -14.11 -1.19 -8.94
N ILE A 382 -14.17 -2.19 -8.05
CA ILE A 382 -13.87 -3.59 -8.39
C ILE A 382 -14.81 -4.10 -9.50
N LEU A 383 -16.12 -3.85 -9.41
CA LEU A 383 -17.08 -4.29 -10.41
C LEU A 383 -16.90 -3.61 -11.77
N ASN A 384 -16.52 -2.32 -11.79
CA ASN A 384 -16.18 -1.59 -13.02
C ASN A 384 -14.95 -2.19 -13.72
N LEU A 385 -14.00 -2.74 -12.95
CA LEU A 385 -12.81 -3.40 -13.49
C LEU A 385 -13.11 -4.81 -14.03
N THR A 386 -14.00 -5.56 -13.38
CA THR A 386 -14.09 -7.03 -13.55
C THR A 386 -15.28 -7.55 -14.35
N LEU A 387 -16.41 -6.82 -14.36
CA LEU A 387 -17.62 -7.25 -15.10
C LEU A 387 -17.60 -6.89 -16.59
N PRO A 388 -17.23 -5.66 -17.01
CA PRO A 388 -17.38 -5.25 -18.40
C PRO A 388 -16.44 -5.99 -19.33
N LEU A 389 -16.94 -6.33 -20.53
CA LEU A 389 -16.06 -6.66 -21.65
C LEU A 389 -15.54 -5.35 -22.26
N ARG A 390 -14.21 -5.21 -22.31
CA ARG A 390 -13.55 -4.01 -22.85
C ARG A 390 -12.88 -4.34 -24.19
N VAL A 391 -12.92 -3.38 -25.11
CA VAL A 391 -12.37 -3.46 -26.48
C VAL A 391 -11.54 -2.22 -26.77
#